data_AF-A0A2S1QTL4-F1
#
_entry.id   AF-A0A2S1QTL4-F1
#
_cell.length_a   1.000
_cell.length_b   1.000
_cell.length_c   1.000
_cell.angle_alpha   90.00
_cell.angle_beta   90.00
_cell.angle_gamma   90.00
#
_symmetry.space_group_name_H-M   'P 1'
#
loop_
_entity.id
_entity.type
_entity.pdbx_description
1 polymer ?
#
loop_
_entity_poly.entity_id
_entity_poly.type
_entity_poly.pdbx_seq_one_letter_code
_entity_poly.pdbx_strand_id
1 'polypeptide(L)'
;MKKLMYLFVALCLTTVASAQKLTEKDIQGTWKLASLEAGGMKIDVVAEKINLSPEQEAKMTPEMKQQMEAGMAQAMEMFKESYAYIDGKNLRQTMGPEEQKGTFVLANKDGKNIITLTKDDGTTEEITVSIVDKKLHLVQSGEGASADFTYTKQ
;
A
#
# COMPACT_ATOMS: atom_id res chain seq x y z
N MET A 1 -32.02 -49.93 -12.80
CA MET A 1 -32.35 -48.49 -12.74
C MET A 1 -31.10 -47.71 -12.34
N LYS A 2 -30.71 -46.76 -13.21
CA LYS A 2 -29.99 -45.48 -13.00
C LYS A 2 -28.78 -45.51 -12.05
N LYS A 3 -27.57 -45.60 -12.60
CA LYS A 3 -26.68 -44.44 -12.83
C LYS A 3 -26.54 -43.56 -11.57
N LEU A 4 -25.53 -43.82 -10.74
CA LEU A 4 -24.90 -42.76 -9.93
C LEU A 4 -23.41 -42.70 -10.28
N MET A 5 -23.18 -41.92 -11.31
CA MET A 5 -21.90 -41.43 -11.79
C MET A 5 -21.81 -40.00 -11.25
N TYR A 6 -21.07 -39.78 -10.16
CA TYR A 6 -20.61 -38.47 -9.69
C TYR A 6 -19.31 -38.75 -8.91
N LEU A 7 -18.14 -38.70 -9.54
CA LEU A 7 -17.40 -37.46 -9.84
C LEU A 7 -17.26 -36.56 -8.60
N PHE A 8 -16.60 -37.07 -7.57
CA PHE A 8 -15.98 -36.23 -6.54
C PHE A 8 -14.47 -36.21 -6.78
N VAL A 9 -14.09 -35.66 -7.94
CA VAL A 9 -12.80 -34.99 -8.07
C VAL A 9 -12.98 -33.67 -7.32
N ALA A 10 -12.97 -33.74 -5.99
CA ALA A 10 -12.64 -32.60 -5.16
C ALA A 10 -11.15 -32.36 -5.37
N LEU A 11 -10.85 -31.74 -6.52
CA LEU A 11 -9.67 -30.94 -6.75
C LEU A 11 -9.62 -29.99 -5.56
N CYS A 12 -8.85 -30.38 -4.54
CA CYS A 12 -8.17 -29.46 -3.66
C CYS A 12 -7.33 -28.57 -4.59
N LEU A 13 -7.98 -27.58 -5.19
CA LEU A 13 -7.36 -26.36 -5.66
C LEU A 13 -6.86 -25.70 -4.37
N THR A 14 -5.77 -26.25 -3.82
CA THR A 14 -4.79 -25.44 -3.15
C THR A 14 -4.35 -24.46 -4.23
N THR A 15 -5.07 -23.34 -4.34
CA THR A 15 -4.53 -22.14 -4.95
C THR A 15 -3.29 -21.89 -4.12
N VAL A 16 -2.17 -22.43 -4.59
CA VAL A 16 -0.86 -21.89 -4.30
C VAL A 16 -1.10 -20.41 -4.55
N ALA A 17 -1.16 -19.63 -3.47
CA ALA A 17 -0.97 -18.21 -3.53
C ALA A 17 0.44 -18.08 -4.09
N SER A 18 0.57 -18.23 -5.40
CA SER A 18 1.80 -18.00 -6.11
C SER A 18 2.12 -16.58 -5.73
N ALA A 19 3.16 -16.42 -4.91
CA ALA A 19 3.81 -15.16 -4.66
C ALA A 19 3.91 -14.46 -6.02
N GLN A 20 3.03 -13.49 -6.26
CA GLN A 20 2.89 -12.88 -7.57
C GLN A 20 4.21 -12.17 -7.83
N LYS A 21 5.07 -12.77 -8.65
CA LYS A 21 6.35 -12.18 -9.00
C LYS A 21 6.06 -10.98 -9.90
N LEU A 22 6.19 -9.78 -9.34
CA LEU A 22 5.99 -8.55 -10.09
C LEU A 22 7.19 -8.30 -11.00
N THR A 23 6.91 -7.76 -12.16
CA THR A 23 7.88 -7.16 -13.07
C THR A 23 7.81 -5.65 -12.98
N GLU A 24 8.86 -4.97 -13.43
CA GLU A 24 8.87 -3.50 -13.46
C GLU A 24 7.74 -2.94 -14.31
N LYS A 25 7.37 -3.65 -15.39
CA LYS A 25 6.26 -3.27 -16.27
C LYS A 25 4.92 -3.22 -15.53
N ASP A 26 4.72 -4.11 -14.56
CA ASP A 26 3.44 -4.22 -13.84
C ASP A 26 3.17 -2.98 -12.96
N ILE A 27 4.23 -2.37 -12.44
CA ILE A 27 4.14 -1.23 -11.52
C ILE A 27 4.27 0.14 -12.22
N GLN A 28 4.53 0.19 -13.53
CA GLN A 28 4.66 1.45 -14.27
C GLN A 28 3.37 2.28 -14.25
N GLY A 29 3.53 3.61 -14.26
CA GLY A 29 2.47 4.59 -14.42
C GLY A 29 2.32 5.52 -13.23
N THR A 30 1.26 6.32 -13.27
CA THR A 30 0.86 7.21 -12.18
C THR A 30 -0.21 6.51 -11.34
N TRP A 31 -0.01 6.51 -10.03
CA TRP A 31 -0.87 5.88 -9.06
C TRP A 31 -1.29 6.91 -8.03
N LYS A 32 -2.57 7.21 -7.92
CA LYS A 32 -3.12 8.17 -6.96
C LYS A 32 -3.34 7.51 -5.60
N LEU A 33 -3.00 8.21 -4.51
CA LEU A 33 -3.17 7.67 -3.16
C LEU A 33 -4.67 7.44 -2.89
N ALA A 34 -5.00 6.24 -2.43
CA ALA A 34 -6.36 5.84 -2.08
C ALA A 34 -6.52 5.65 -0.57
N SER A 35 -5.51 5.08 0.09
CA SER A 35 -5.46 5.02 1.55
C SER A 35 -4.05 4.92 2.10
N LEU A 36 -3.90 5.32 3.36
CA LEU A 36 -2.70 5.16 4.16
C LEU A 36 -3.06 4.41 5.44
N GLU A 37 -2.31 3.37 5.80
CA GLU A 37 -2.47 2.67 7.07
C GLU A 37 -1.15 2.61 7.85
N ALA A 38 -1.14 3.12 9.07
CA ALA A 38 0.03 3.12 9.94
C ALA A 38 -0.40 3.11 11.42
N GLY A 39 0.27 2.29 12.24
CA GLY A 39 0.08 2.32 13.70
C GLY A 39 -1.36 2.05 14.19
N GLY A 40 -2.17 1.33 13.42
CA GLY A 40 -3.58 1.08 13.73
C GLY A 40 -4.51 2.24 13.36
N MET A 41 -4.03 3.24 12.62
CA MET A 41 -4.84 4.27 11.98
C MET A 41 -4.87 4.02 10.48
N LYS A 42 -6.07 4.06 9.89
CA LYS A 42 -6.27 4.00 8.44
C LYS A 42 -6.97 5.26 7.97
N ILE A 43 -6.31 5.98 7.07
CA ILE A 43 -6.84 7.15 6.39
C ILE A 43 -7.32 6.70 5.01
N ASP A 44 -8.63 6.72 4.80
CA ASP A 44 -9.26 6.47 3.50
C ASP A 44 -9.42 7.82 2.79
N VAL A 45 -8.58 8.06 1.79
CA VAL A 45 -8.53 9.34 1.06
C VAL A 45 -9.73 9.47 0.12
N VAL A 46 -10.22 8.35 -0.41
CA VAL A 46 -11.35 8.33 -1.34
C VAL A 46 -12.66 8.58 -0.60
N ALA A 47 -12.82 7.99 0.59
CA ALA A 47 -14.01 8.16 1.42
C ALA A 47 -13.91 9.37 2.36
N GLU A 48 -12.75 10.03 2.42
CA GLU A 48 -12.44 11.15 3.32
C GLU A 48 -12.68 10.81 4.80
N LYS A 49 -12.22 9.62 5.22
CA LYS A 49 -12.48 9.06 6.55
C LYS A 49 -11.22 8.56 7.22
N ILE A 50 -11.20 8.65 8.54
CA ILE A 50 -10.19 8.04 9.39
C ILE A 50 -10.86 6.90 10.13
N ASN A 51 -10.27 5.72 10.06
CA ASN A 51 -10.68 4.55 10.82
C ASN A 51 -9.56 4.23 11.79
N LEU A 52 -9.91 4.16 13.07
CA LEU A 52 -8.98 3.73 14.12
C LEU A 52 -9.23 2.26 14.40
N SER A 53 -8.16 1.53 14.73
CA SER A 53 -8.30 0.21 15.32
C SER A 53 -9.06 0.32 16.65
N PRO A 54 -9.75 -0.74 17.10
CA PRO A 54 -10.44 -0.72 18.39
C PRO A 54 -9.50 -0.38 19.56
N GLU A 55 -8.24 -0.80 19.47
CA GLU A 55 -7.22 -0.48 20.47
C GLU A 55 -6.89 1.01 20.51
N GLN A 56 -6.73 1.66 19.34
CA GLN A 56 -6.47 3.10 19.28
C GLN A 56 -7.70 3.88 19.72
N GLU A 57 -8.88 3.46 19.29
CA GLU A 57 -10.13 4.13 19.64
C GLU A 57 -10.39 4.11 21.15
N ALA A 58 -10.10 3.00 21.83
CA ALA A 58 -10.23 2.88 23.28
C ALA A 58 -9.28 3.80 24.06
N LYS A 59 -8.18 4.24 23.44
CA LYS A 59 -7.18 5.13 24.06
C LYS A 59 -7.49 6.61 23.83
N MET A 60 -8.46 6.96 22.98
CA MET A 60 -8.74 8.36 22.61
C MET A 60 -9.92 8.94 23.38
N THR A 61 -9.71 10.11 23.97
CA THR A 61 -10.79 10.92 24.55
C THR A 61 -11.60 11.60 23.43
N PRO A 62 -12.84 12.05 23.70
CA PRO A 62 -13.62 12.81 22.73
C PRO A 62 -12.89 14.07 22.21
N GLU A 63 -12.16 14.76 23.09
CA GLU A 63 -11.37 15.94 22.71
C GLU A 63 -10.23 15.58 21.75
N MET A 64 -9.52 14.48 22.00
CA MET A 64 -8.47 13.99 21.09
C MET A 64 -9.04 13.61 19.72
N LYS A 65 -10.22 12.97 19.68
CA LYS A 65 -10.89 12.65 18.41
C LYS A 65 -11.23 13.92 17.63
N GLN A 66 -11.80 14.93 18.31
CA GLN A 66 -12.13 16.21 17.67
C GLN A 66 -10.89 16.95 17.14
N GLN A 67 -9.79 16.97 17.90
CA GLN A 67 -8.53 17.56 17.44
C GLN A 67 -7.93 16.80 16.25
N MET A 68 -8.00 15.46 16.28
CA MET A 68 -7.55 14.62 15.17
C MET A 68 -8.37 14.91 13.90
N GLU A 69 -9.70 14.97 14.00
CA GLU A 69 -10.57 15.29 12.87
C GLU A 69 -10.26 16.67 12.27
N ALA A 70 -10.06 17.68 13.12
CA ALA A 70 -9.73 19.03 12.69
C ALA A 70 -8.36 19.11 11.98
N GLY A 71 -7.33 18.46 12.53
CA GLY A 71 -6.01 18.38 11.90
C GLY A 71 -6.05 17.61 10.58
N MET A 72 -6.88 16.56 10.52
CA MET A 72 -6.99 15.72 9.35
C MET A 72 -7.76 16.36 8.19
N ALA A 73 -8.70 17.26 8.44
CA ALA A 73 -9.34 18.00 7.36
C ALA A 73 -8.32 18.71 6.45
N GLN A 74 -7.26 19.27 7.04
CA GLN A 74 -6.18 19.92 6.29
C GLN A 74 -5.27 18.91 5.59
N ALA A 75 -4.92 17.82 6.28
CA ALA A 75 -4.09 16.77 5.70
C ALA A 75 -4.79 16.01 4.57
N MET A 76 -6.12 15.92 4.59
CA MET A 76 -6.90 15.21 3.57
C MET A 76 -6.75 15.85 2.19
N GLU A 77 -6.75 17.18 2.11
CA GLU A 77 -6.52 17.89 0.85
C GLU A 77 -5.12 17.60 0.29
N MET A 78 -4.11 17.51 1.14
CA MET A 78 -2.76 17.11 0.73
C MET A 78 -2.72 15.67 0.23
N PHE A 79 -3.42 14.75 0.91
CA PHE A 79 -3.49 13.34 0.50
C PHE A 79 -4.25 13.14 -0.82
N LYS A 80 -5.27 13.96 -1.11
CA LYS A 80 -5.97 13.95 -2.40
C LYS A 80 -5.07 14.30 -3.58
N GLU A 81 -3.99 15.05 -3.37
CA GLU A 81 -3.01 15.38 -4.42
C GLU A 81 -1.78 14.45 -4.42
N SER A 82 -1.72 13.50 -3.49
CA SER A 82 -0.58 12.59 -3.32
C SER A 82 -0.62 11.45 -4.34
N TYR A 83 0.54 11.12 -4.91
CA TYR A 83 0.67 10.07 -5.92
C TYR A 83 2.04 9.38 -5.87
N ALA A 84 2.11 8.19 -6.47
CA ALA A 84 3.36 7.54 -6.85
C ALA A 84 3.45 7.48 -8.38
N TYR A 85 4.56 7.98 -8.93
CA TYR A 85 4.89 7.94 -10.35
C TYR A 85 6.09 7.02 -10.55
N ILE A 86 5.90 5.99 -11.37
CA ILE A 86 6.93 4.98 -11.65
C ILE A 86 7.14 4.92 -13.16
N ASP A 87 8.34 5.27 -13.59
CA ASP A 87 8.72 5.35 -15.01
C ASP A 87 10.14 4.83 -15.24
N GLY A 88 10.23 3.71 -15.95
CA GLY A 88 11.44 2.91 -16.08
C GLY A 88 11.93 2.48 -14.69
N LYS A 89 13.11 2.96 -14.32
CA LYS A 89 13.76 2.73 -13.02
C LYS A 89 13.55 3.87 -12.04
N ASN A 90 12.79 4.90 -12.39
CA ASN A 90 12.58 6.05 -11.52
C ASN A 90 11.30 5.86 -10.72
N LEU A 91 11.36 6.20 -9.45
CA LEU A 91 10.21 6.28 -8.56
C LEU A 91 10.17 7.69 -7.98
N ARG A 92 9.00 8.32 -8.05
CA ARG A 92 8.69 9.57 -7.35
C ARG A 92 7.40 9.38 -6.58
N GLN A 93 7.42 9.64 -5.29
CA GLN A 93 6.27 9.62 -4.39
C GLN A 93 6.09 11.02 -3.82
N THR A 94 4.87 11.50 -3.80
CA THR A 94 4.50 12.78 -3.17
C THR A 94 3.54 12.55 -2.01
N MET A 95 3.72 13.33 -0.96
CA MET A 95 2.84 13.36 0.21
C MET A 95 2.70 14.81 0.68
N GLY A 96 1.69 15.52 0.16
CA GLY A 96 1.60 16.97 0.34
C GLY A 96 2.83 17.71 -0.22
N PRO A 97 3.52 18.58 0.56
CA PRO A 97 4.70 19.30 0.10
C PRO A 97 5.96 18.43 0.04
N GLU A 98 5.93 17.23 0.63
CA GLU A 98 7.07 16.34 0.67
C GLU A 98 7.15 15.51 -0.63
N GLU A 99 8.35 15.44 -1.20
CA GLU A 99 8.67 14.63 -2.36
C GLU A 99 9.81 13.69 -2.00
N GLN A 100 9.59 12.41 -2.27
CA GLN A 100 10.62 11.40 -2.27
C GLN A 100 10.84 10.92 -3.70
N LYS A 101 12.08 10.92 -4.17
CA LYS A 101 12.43 10.41 -5.48
C LYS A 101 13.75 9.69 -5.49
N GLY A 102 13.93 8.85 -6.50
CA GLY A 102 15.17 8.12 -6.70
C GLY A 102 15.07 7.10 -7.83
N THR A 103 16.11 6.29 -7.94
CA THR A 103 16.13 5.13 -8.83
C THR A 103 15.90 3.85 -8.04
N PHE A 104 15.24 2.86 -8.62
CA PHE A 104 14.95 1.62 -7.93
C PHE A 104 15.37 0.36 -8.68
N VAL A 105 15.55 -0.71 -7.91
CA VAL A 105 15.66 -2.09 -8.40
C VAL A 105 14.52 -2.92 -7.80
N LEU A 106 13.85 -3.71 -8.64
CA LEU A 106 12.82 -4.65 -8.20
C LEU A 106 13.39 -6.06 -8.12
N ALA A 107 13.31 -6.67 -6.94
CA ALA A 107 13.71 -8.05 -6.71
C ALA A 107 12.60 -8.84 -6.02
N ASN A 108 12.59 -10.16 -6.20
CA ASN A 108 11.77 -11.05 -5.38
C ASN A 108 12.67 -11.70 -4.33
N LYS A 109 12.37 -11.49 -3.06
CA LYS A 109 13.09 -12.05 -1.89
C LYS A 109 12.07 -12.78 -1.03
N ASP A 110 12.28 -14.06 -0.77
CA ASP A 110 11.42 -14.88 0.10
C ASP A 110 9.92 -14.82 -0.27
N GLY A 111 9.62 -14.77 -1.57
CA GLY A 111 8.25 -14.68 -2.08
C GLY A 111 7.61 -13.29 -1.99
N LYS A 112 8.35 -12.26 -1.55
CA LYS A 112 7.91 -10.86 -1.56
C LYS A 112 8.62 -10.08 -2.66
N ASN A 113 7.92 -9.16 -3.32
CA ASN A 113 8.59 -8.22 -4.21
C ASN A 113 9.06 -7.04 -3.39
N ILE A 114 10.35 -6.71 -3.52
CA ILE A 114 11.03 -5.67 -2.79
C ILE A 114 11.58 -4.68 -3.80
N ILE A 115 11.20 -3.42 -3.65
CA ILE A 115 11.84 -2.27 -4.27
C ILE A 115 12.98 -1.85 -3.34
N THR A 116 14.21 -1.82 -3.86
CA THR A 116 15.30 -1.08 -3.22
C THR A 116 15.40 0.26 -3.91
N LEU A 117 15.01 1.34 -3.23
CA LEU A 117 15.07 2.71 -3.72
C LEU A 117 16.37 3.36 -3.27
N THR A 118 17.14 3.90 -4.22
CA THR A 118 18.30 4.76 -3.97
C THR A 118 17.88 6.22 -4.19
N LYS A 119 17.87 7.01 -3.11
CA LYS A 119 17.48 8.43 -3.12
C LYS A 119 18.61 9.30 -3.69
N ASP A 120 18.30 10.56 -3.98
CA ASP A 120 19.26 11.52 -4.53
C ASP A 120 20.48 11.78 -3.63
N ASP A 121 20.33 11.62 -2.31
CA ASP A 121 21.40 11.74 -1.32
C ASP A 121 22.28 10.47 -1.20
N GLY A 122 21.97 9.43 -1.98
CA GLY A 122 22.67 8.14 -1.98
C GLY A 122 22.21 7.17 -0.89
N THR A 123 21.28 7.57 -0.02
CA THR A 123 20.68 6.64 0.95
C THR A 123 19.77 5.63 0.25
N THR A 124 19.62 4.45 0.86
CA THR A 124 18.78 3.39 0.32
C THR A 124 17.70 2.99 1.31
N GLU A 125 16.55 2.58 0.79
CA GLU A 125 15.46 2.00 1.57
C GLU A 125 14.83 0.82 0.84
N GLU A 126 14.28 -0.11 1.61
CA GLU A 126 13.52 -1.24 1.07
C GLU A 126 12.02 -1.02 1.27
N ILE A 127 11.27 -1.17 0.18
CA ILE A 127 9.83 -1.02 0.13
C ILE A 127 9.26 -2.36 -0.35
N THR A 128 8.39 -2.98 0.45
CA THR A 128 7.66 -4.16 -0.04
C THR A 128 6.57 -3.69 -1.00
N VAL A 129 6.54 -4.24 -2.20
CA VAL A 129 5.57 -3.88 -3.23
C VAL A 129 4.66 -5.07 -3.57
N SER A 130 3.37 -4.81 -3.70
CA SER A 130 2.41 -5.78 -4.20
C SER A 130 1.31 -5.10 -5.01
N ILE A 131 0.63 -5.88 -5.86
CA ILE A 131 -0.59 -5.45 -6.53
C ILE A 131 -1.70 -6.38 -6.08
N VAL A 132 -2.70 -5.83 -5.38
CA VAL A 132 -3.86 -6.56 -4.87
C VAL A 132 -5.11 -5.82 -5.33
N ASP A 133 -6.08 -6.52 -5.92
CA ASP A 133 -7.31 -5.92 -6.43
C ASP A 133 -7.09 -4.70 -7.34
N LYS A 134 -6.05 -4.77 -8.19
CA LYS A 134 -5.60 -3.69 -9.10
C LYS A 134 -5.13 -2.42 -8.40
N LYS A 135 -4.85 -2.48 -7.11
CA LYS A 135 -4.25 -1.41 -6.32
C LYS A 135 -2.78 -1.73 -6.07
N LEU A 136 -1.95 -0.70 -6.16
CA LEU A 136 -0.53 -0.79 -5.81
C LEU A 136 -0.40 -0.57 -4.31
N HIS A 137 0.23 -1.50 -3.61
CA HIS A 137 0.60 -1.35 -2.21
C HIS A 137 2.10 -1.15 -2.11
N LEU A 138 2.51 -0.08 -1.43
CA LEU A 138 3.89 0.21 -1.06
C LEU A 138 3.97 0.17 0.46
N VAL A 139 4.60 -0.86 1.03
CA VAL A 139 4.76 -1.00 2.46
C VAL A 139 6.19 -0.61 2.84
N GLN A 140 6.32 0.50 3.54
CA GLN A 140 7.58 1.00 4.08
C GLN A 140 7.70 0.54 5.54
N SER A 141 8.84 -0.03 5.92
CA SER A 141 9.10 -0.50 7.28
C SER A 141 10.32 0.22 7.85
N GLY A 142 10.17 0.82 9.03
CA GLY A 142 11.24 1.45 9.81
C GLY A 142 11.47 0.73 11.14
N GLU A 143 12.19 1.37 12.07
CA GLU A 143 12.49 0.85 13.42
C GLU A 143 11.22 0.60 14.25
N GLY A 144 10.57 -0.55 14.04
CA GLY A 144 9.42 -1.02 14.80
C GLY A 144 8.05 -0.55 14.29
N ALA A 145 7.98 0.18 13.17
CA ALA A 145 6.73 0.63 12.57
C ALA A 145 6.71 0.37 11.06
N SER A 146 5.51 0.11 10.53
CA SER A 146 5.27 0.01 9.09
C SER A 146 4.10 0.91 8.67
N ALA A 147 4.21 1.48 7.48
CA ALA A 147 3.14 2.19 6.81
C ALA A 147 2.82 1.50 5.48
N ASP A 148 1.54 1.17 5.25
CA ASP A 148 1.03 0.68 3.97
C ASP A 148 0.36 1.84 3.23
N PHE A 149 0.93 2.19 2.09
CA PHE A 149 0.37 3.15 1.15
C PHE A 149 -0.32 2.39 0.02
N THR A 150 -1.65 2.53 -0.06
CA THR A 150 -2.45 1.92 -1.11
C THR A 150 -2.81 2.96 -2.17
N TYR A 151 -2.53 2.64 -3.43
CA TYR A 151 -2.77 3.51 -4.57
C TYR A 151 -3.68 2.89 -5.63
N THR A 152 -4.45 3.72 -6.32
CA THR A 152 -5.23 3.36 -7.50
C THR A 152 -4.59 3.93 -8.76
N LYS A 153 -4.54 3.14 -9.84
CA LYS A 153 -3.98 3.60 -11.11
C LYS A 153 -4.81 4.75 -11.69
N GLN A 154 -4.14 5.79 -12.21
CA GLN A 154 -4.78 6.90 -12.94
C GLN A 154 -4.88 6.61 -14.44
#